data_AF-A0A838EEZ7-F1
#
_entry.id   AF-A0A838EEZ7-F1
#
_cell.length_a   1.000
_cell.length_b   1.000
_cell.length_c   1.000
_cell.angle_alpha   90.00
_cell.angle_beta   90.00
_cell.angle_gamma   90.00
#
_symmetry.space_group_name_H-M   'P 1'
#
loop_
_entity.id
_entity.type
_entity.pdbx_description
1 polymer ?
#
loop_
_entity_poly.entity_id
_entity_poly.type
_entity_poly.pdbx_seq_one_letter_code
_entity_poly.pdbx_strand_id
1 'polypeptide(L)'
;MGDFILTLHSYNVYLVILAGAITGIWGLVIFFRTKSINPDISKSAVKDPVAESESKPETNEGVVPAVPESIATTEFKARTQPWRRILMVTIILSLLQGVLGIIMVIMGKKPGPPGFDLYYLHFVYGGIVALVIPVATTYASGGKKPRRDLLVYSIAALILTAAAVRAWMTGPSVFTLLP
;
A
#
# COMPACT_ATOMS: atom_id res chain seq x y z
N MET A 1 -11.16 -32.73 -3.89
CA MET A 1 -11.30 -31.31 -4.32
C MET A 1 -11.12 -30.31 -3.17
N GLY A 2 -11.66 -30.57 -1.98
CA GLY A 2 -11.47 -29.68 -0.81
C GLY A 2 -10.01 -29.46 -0.42
N ASP A 3 -9.14 -30.47 -0.53
CA ASP A 3 -7.73 -30.36 -0.15
C ASP A 3 -6.93 -29.47 -1.12
N PHE A 4 -7.31 -29.45 -2.40
CA PHE A 4 -6.73 -28.55 -3.39
C PHE A 4 -7.06 -27.08 -3.06
N ILE A 5 -8.32 -26.79 -2.74
CA ILE A 5 -8.77 -25.43 -2.38
C ILE A 5 -8.10 -24.97 -1.09
N LEU A 6 -8.00 -25.85 -0.09
CA LEU A 6 -7.31 -25.56 1.16
C LEU A 6 -5.82 -25.26 0.93
N THR A 7 -5.16 -26.05 0.08
CA THR A 7 -3.76 -25.84 -0.31
C THR A 7 -3.58 -24.51 -1.02
N LEU A 8 -4.45 -24.19 -1.98
CA LEU A 8 -4.40 -22.92 -2.71
C LEU A 8 -4.65 -21.72 -1.79
N HIS A 9 -5.63 -21.80 -0.88
CA HIS A 9 -5.89 -20.77 0.12
C HIS A 9 -4.70 -20.58 1.08
N SER A 10 -4.03 -21.68 1.44
CA SER A 10 -2.85 -21.65 2.30
C SER A 10 -1.64 -21.03 1.60
N TYR A 11 -1.40 -21.32 0.33
CA TYR A 11 -0.30 -20.70 -0.41
C TYR A 11 -0.57 -19.23 -0.74
N ASN A 12 -1.80 -18.90 -1.12
CA ASN A 12 -2.16 -17.53 -1.51
C ASN A 12 -2.05 -16.54 -0.34
N VAL A 13 -2.22 -16.97 0.92
CA VAL A 13 -2.02 -16.08 2.08
C VAL A 13 -0.58 -15.55 2.15
N TYR A 14 0.43 -16.36 1.79
CA TYR A 14 1.83 -15.91 1.78
C TYR A 14 2.06 -14.85 0.70
N LEU A 15 1.43 -15.01 -0.47
CA LEU A 15 1.48 -14.02 -1.54
C LEU A 15 0.82 -12.71 -1.10
N VAL A 16 -0.32 -12.78 -0.41
CA VAL A 16 -1.01 -11.60 0.12
C VAL A 16 -0.15 -10.87 1.15
N ILE A 17 0.41 -11.58 2.12
CA ILE A 17 1.27 -10.99 3.16
C ILE A 17 2.50 -10.34 2.53
N LEU A 18 3.19 -11.05 1.63
CA LEU A 18 4.39 -10.56 0.98
C LEU A 18 4.09 -9.33 0.10
N ALA A 19 3.09 -9.43 -0.77
CA ALA A 19 2.71 -8.34 -1.67
C ALA A 19 2.20 -7.12 -0.90
N GLY A 20 1.42 -7.33 0.16
CA GLY A 20 0.93 -6.29 1.06
C GLY A 20 2.06 -5.57 1.79
N ALA A 21 3.03 -6.32 2.35
CA ALA A 21 4.19 -5.76 3.02
C ALA A 21 5.03 -4.91 2.06
N ILE A 22 5.35 -5.46 0.87
CA ILE A 22 6.11 -4.73 -0.17
C ILE A 22 5.37 -3.45 -0.58
N THR A 23 4.07 -3.54 -0.86
CA THR A 23 3.25 -2.39 -1.28
C THR A 23 3.18 -1.31 -0.21
N GLY A 24 2.95 -1.69 1.05
CA GLY A 24 2.85 -0.78 2.18
C GLY A 24 4.17 -0.07 2.46
N ILE A 25 5.25 -0.83 2.62
CA ILE A 25 6.58 -0.30 2.93
C ILE A 25 7.09 0.57 1.79
N TRP A 26 7.02 0.09 0.54
CA TRP A 26 7.52 0.85 -0.61
C TRP A 26 6.74 2.15 -0.82
N GLY A 27 5.43 2.14 -0.62
CA GLY A 27 4.61 3.35 -0.73
C GLY A 27 4.93 4.38 0.35
N LEU A 28 5.21 3.95 1.59
CA LEU A 28 5.73 4.83 2.65
C LEU A 28 7.09 5.41 2.29
N VAL A 29 8.01 4.59 1.75
CA VAL A 29 9.33 5.07 1.30
C VAL A 29 9.18 6.17 0.24
N ILE A 30 8.31 5.98 -0.76
CA ILE A 30 8.04 7.02 -1.78
C ILE A 30 7.46 8.29 -1.12
N PHE A 31 6.53 8.12 -0.18
CA PHE A 31 5.89 9.25 0.51
C PHE A 31 6.91 10.11 1.27
N PHE A 32 7.84 9.49 2.01
CA PHE A 32 8.86 10.21 2.77
C PHE A 32 9.97 10.79 1.90
N ARG A 33 10.42 10.08 0.85
CA ARG A 33 11.43 10.61 -0.10
C ARG A 33 10.94 11.83 -0.88
N THR A 34 9.63 11.96 -1.09
CA THR A 34 9.06 13.14 -1.77
C THR A 34 9.17 14.41 -0.91
N LYS A 35 9.22 14.28 0.43
CA LYS A 35 9.33 15.44 1.33
C LYS A 35 10.71 16.12 1.23
N SER A 36 11.76 15.40 0.85
CA SER A 36 13.15 15.89 0.84
C SER A 36 13.60 16.51 -0.47
N ILE A 37 12.78 16.55 -1.53
CA ILE A 37 13.17 17.12 -2.84
C ILE A 37 12.79 18.61 -2.96
N ASN A 38 11.79 19.09 -2.20
CA ASN A 38 11.43 20.51 -2.16
C ASN A 38 12.41 21.49 -1.45
N PRO A 39 13.31 21.10 -0.53
CA PRO A 39 14.22 22.05 0.11
C PRO A 39 15.47 22.38 -0.72
N ASP A 40 15.82 21.57 -1.73
CA ASP A 40 17.06 21.74 -2.50
C ASP A 40 16.86 22.52 -3.80
N ILE A 41 15.68 22.40 -4.44
CA ILE A 41 15.32 23.22 -5.61
C ILE A 41 15.27 24.71 -5.23
N SER A 42 14.85 25.05 -4.01
CA SER A 42 14.90 26.44 -3.52
C SER A 42 16.31 26.93 -3.23
N LYS A 43 17.30 26.03 -3.04
CA LYS A 43 18.70 26.39 -2.73
C LYS A 43 19.59 26.45 -3.97
N SER A 44 19.37 25.59 -4.96
CA SER A 44 20.14 25.59 -6.21
C SER A 44 19.75 26.72 -7.16
N ALA A 45 18.53 27.26 -7.07
CA ALA A 45 18.11 28.42 -7.86
C ALA A 45 18.70 29.77 -7.37
N VAL A 46 19.47 29.77 -6.28
CA VAL A 46 20.03 30.99 -5.65
C VAL A 46 21.54 31.12 -5.87
N LYS A 47 22.20 30.17 -6.56
CA LYS A 47 23.67 30.10 -6.59
C LYS A 47 24.27 30.14 -8.00
N ASP A 48 24.01 31.23 -8.71
CA ASP A 48 24.93 31.72 -9.75
C ASP A 48 25.63 32.98 -9.22
N PRO A 49 26.97 32.98 -9.02
CA PRO A 49 27.70 34.19 -8.74
C PRO A 49 27.94 34.93 -10.06
N VAL A 50 27.04 35.85 -10.41
CA VAL A 50 27.31 36.82 -11.47
C VAL A 50 28.22 37.90 -10.90
N ALA A 51 29.43 37.95 -11.43
CA ALA A 51 30.39 39.02 -11.20
C ALA A 51 29.79 40.37 -11.63
N GLU A 52 29.79 41.30 -10.68
CA GLU A 52 30.13 42.72 -10.82
C GLU A 52 29.64 43.46 -12.08
N SER A 53 28.57 44.25 -11.94
CA SER A 53 28.56 45.64 -12.40
C SER A 53 27.53 46.46 -11.64
N GLU A 54 27.96 47.65 -11.23
CA GLU A 54 27.21 48.65 -10.47
C GLU A 54 25.95 49.13 -11.22
N SER A 55 24.82 49.22 -10.51
CA SER A 55 24.06 50.47 -10.29
C SER A 55 22.57 50.24 -9.99
N LYS A 56 22.11 51.00 -8.98
CA LYS A 56 20.72 51.29 -8.55
C LYS A 56 19.89 50.20 -7.82
N PRO A 57 19.32 50.52 -6.64
CA PRO A 57 18.39 49.64 -5.95
C PRO A 57 16.97 49.91 -6.47
N GLU A 58 16.54 49.16 -7.49
CA GLU A 58 15.12 48.92 -7.69
C GLU A 58 14.75 47.61 -7.00
N THR A 59 13.89 47.73 -5.99
CA THR A 59 13.25 46.63 -5.29
C THR A 59 12.33 45.87 -6.25
N ASN A 60 12.92 45.03 -7.10
CA ASN A 60 12.21 43.95 -7.76
C ASN A 60 12.25 42.76 -6.82
N GLU A 61 11.14 42.54 -6.09
CA GLU A 61 10.86 41.28 -5.43
C GLU A 61 10.91 40.19 -6.51
N GLY A 62 12.05 39.49 -6.55
CA GLY A 62 12.29 38.40 -7.48
C GLY A 62 11.24 37.32 -7.25
N VAL A 63 10.21 37.34 -8.08
CA VAL A 63 9.32 36.21 -8.29
C VAL A 63 10.18 35.13 -8.92
N VAL A 64 10.84 34.34 -8.08
CA VAL A 64 11.44 33.07 -8.46
C VAL A 64 10.33 32.30 -9.15
N PRO A 65 10.43 31.97 -10.45
CA PRO A 65 9.37 31.24 -11.12
C PRO A 65 9.27 29.88 -10.44
N ALA A 66 8.24 29.69 -9.63
CA ALA A 66 7.91 28.41 -9.04
C ALA A 66 7.87 27.39 -10.18
N VAL A 67 8.60 26.27 -10.03
CA VAL A 67 8.53 25.15 -10.99
C VAL A 67 7.06 24.90 -11.30
N PRO A 68 6.64 24.94 -12.58
CA PRO A 68 5.24 24.85 -12.90
C PRO A 68 4.69 23.54 -12.34
N GLU A 69 3.60 23.65 -11.58
CA GLU A 69 2.95 22.55 -10.84
C GLU A 69 2.69 21.30 -11.72
N SER A 70 2.54 21.51 -13.03
CA SER A 70 2.40 20.46 -14.05
C SER A 70 3.62 19.53 -14.18
N ILE A 71 4.84 20.02 -14.00
CA ILE A 71 6.06 19.20 -14.11
C ILE A 71 6.22 18.32 -12.86
N ALA A 72 6.07 18.92 -11.66
CA ALA A 72 6.18 18.19 -10.39
C ALA A 72 5.12 17.08 -10.24
N THR A 73 3.90 17.31 -10.71
CA THR A 73 2.82 16.31 -10.70
C THR A 73 3.07 15.15 -11.67
N THR A 74 3.66 15.44 -12.83
CA THR A 74 3.98 14.43 -13.85
C THR A 74 5.10 13.50 -13.39
N GLU A 75 6.16 14.03 -12.79
CA GLU A 75 7.25 13.22 -12.23
C GLU A 75 6.79 12.34 -11.06
N PHE A 76 5.96 12.88 -10.17
CA PHE A 76 5.38 12.10 -9.07
C PHE A 76 4.51 10.96 -9.58
N LYS A 77 3.69 11.22 -10.62
CA LYS A 77 2.86 10.20 -11.27
C LYS A 77 3.73 9.09 -11.87
N ALA A 78 4.79 9.44 -12.60
CA ALA A 78 5.70 8.45 -13.20
C ALA A 78 6.39 7.58 -12.14
N ARG A 79 6.91 8.19 -11.07
CA ARG A 79 7.57 7.49 -9.96
C ARG A 79 6.64 6.55 -9.20
N THR A 80 5.35 6.87 -9.12
CA THR A 80 4.35 6.05 -8.43
C THR A 80 3.72 4.96 -9.31
N GLN A 81 3.95 4.96 -10.63
CA GLN A 81 3.39 3.93 -11.52
C GLN A 81 3.76 2.49 -11.13
N PRO A 82 5.04 2.16 -10.84
CA PRO A 82 5.40 0.81 -10.44
C PRO A 82 4.71 0.40 -9.14
N TRP A 83 4.65 1.30 -8.16
CA TRP A 83 3.95 1.06 -6.89
C TRP A 83 2.45 0.79 -7.11
N ARG A 84 1.78 1.53 -7.99
CA ARG A 84 0.37 1.30 -8.34
C ARG A 84 0.13 -0.09 -8.92
N ARG A 85 1.06 -0.60 -9.74
CA ARG A 85 0.97 -1.96 -10.28
C ARG A 85 1.05 -3.00 -9.17
N ILE A 86 1.97 -2.86 -8.22
CA ILE A 86 2.09 -3.78 -7.07
C ILE A 86 0.85 -3.69 -6.17
N LEU A 87 0.29 -2.49 -5.96
CA LEU A 87 -0.97 -2.31 -5.24
C LEU A 87 -2.13 -3.08 -5.90
N MET A 88 -2.27 -2.97 -7.23
CA MET A 88 -3.29 -3.72 -7.97
C MET A 88 -3.11 -5.23 -7.82
N VAL A 89 -1.88 -5.73 -7.91
CA VAL A 89 -1.59 -7.16 -7.68
C VAL A 89 -1.99 -7.57 -6.26
N THR A 90 -1.66 -6.77 -5.25
CA THR A 90 -2.03 -7.01 -3.85
C THR A 90 -3.55 -7.10 -3.68
N ILE A 91 -4.30 -6.19 -4.30
CA ILE A 91 -5.76 -6.19 -4.27
C ILE A 91 -6.30 -7.49 -4.89
N ILE A 92 -5.82 -7.88 -6.06
CA ILE A 92 -6.27 -9.09 -6.76
C ILE A 92 -6.01 -10.34 -5.90
N LEU A 93 -4.80 -10.48 -5.34
CA LEU A 93 -4.44 -11.60 -4.48
C LEU A 93 -5.30 -11.65 -3.21
N SER A 94 -5.61 -10.49 -2.63
CA SER A 94 -6.42 -10.38 -1.42
C SER A 94 -7.88 -10.74 -1.68
N LEU A 95 -8.43 -10.29 -2.82
CA LEU A 95 -9.77 -10.67 -3.25
C LEU A 95 -9.84 -12.17 -3.53
N LEU A 96 -8.83 -12.73 -4.21
CA LEU A 96 -8.73 -14.17 -4.43
C LEU A 96 -8.70 -14.93 -3.09
N GLN A 97 -7.96 -14.44 -2.09
CA GLN A 97 -7.93 -15.05 -0.75
C GLN A 97 -9.32 -15.09 -0.11
N GLY A 98 -10.06 -13.98 -0.18
CA GLY A 98 -11.43 -13.88 0.33
C GLY A 98 -12.38 -14.83 -0.38
N VAL A 99 -12.32 -14.91 -1.71
CA VAL A 99 -13.14 -15.84 -2.51
C VAL A 99 -12.86 -17.29 -2.12
N LEU A 100 -11.59 -17.69 -2.01
CA LEU A 100 -11.22 -19.04 -1.57
C LEU A 100 -11.74 -19.34 -0.16
N GLY A 101 -11.66 -18.36 0.75
CA GLY A 101 -12.22 -18.47 2.10
C GLY A 101 -13.73 -18.71 2.09
N ILE A 102 -14.48 -17.92 1.31
CA ILE A 102 -15.94 -18.07 1.16
C ILE A 102 -16.31 -19.44 0.61
N ILE A 103 -15.60 -19.91 -0.42
CA ILE A 103 -15.83 -21.25 -1.00
C ILE A 103 -15.64 -22.33 0.08
N MET A 104 -14.60 -22.25 0.90
CA MET A 104 -14.37 -23.20 1.99
C MET A 104 -15.47 -23.17 3.05
N VAL A 105 -16.01 -21.99 3.38
CA VAL A 105 -17.16 -21.86 4.30
C VAL A 105 -18.41 -22.54 3.74
N ILE A 106 -18.71 -22.34 2.46
CA ILE A 106 -19.83 -22.98 1.77
C ILE A 106 -19.66 -24.51 1.75
N MET A 107 -18.42 -24.99 1.65
CA MET A 107 -18.08 -26.42 1.74
C MET A 107 -18.07 -26.98 3.17
N GLY A 108 -18.46 -26.19 4.18
CA GLY A 108 -18.53 -26.62 5.58
C GLY A 108 -17.16 -26.75 6.27
N LYS A 109 -16.07 -26.26 5.67
CA LYS A 109 -14.75 -26.25 6.30
C LYS A 109 -14.69 -25.10 7.31
N LYS A 110 -14.38 -25.42 8.56
CA LYS A 110 -14.19 -24.43 9.63
C LYS A 110 -12.70 -24.05 9.72
N PRO A 111 -12.37 -22.76 9.87
CA PRO A 111 -11.00 -22.35 10.16
C PRO A 111 -10.65 -22.72 11.61
N GLY A 112 -9.40 -23.12 11.85
CA GLY A 112 -8.89 -23.36 13.20
C GLY A 112 -8.15 -24.70 13.33
N PRO A 113 -7.18 -24.80 14.27
CA PRO A 113 -6.57 -26.07 14.63
C PRO A 113 -7.63 -27.03 15.20
N PRO A 114 -7.49 -28.35 15.01
CA PRO A 114 -8.34 -29.33 15.69
C PRO A 114 -8.28 -29.13 17.22
N GLY A 115 -9.43 -28.93 17.86
CA GLY A 115 -9.54 -28.85 19.33
C GLY A 115 -9.52 -27.46 19.97
N PHE A 116 -9.40 -26.37 19.20
CA PHE A 116 -9.49 -24.99 19.73
C PHE A 116 -10.63 -24.20 19.08
N ASP A 117 -11.52 -23.63 19.90
CA ASP A 117 -12.68 -22.82 19.46
C ASP A 117 -12.33 -21.40 18.96
N LEU A 118 -11.11 -21.19 18.43
CA LEU A 118 -10.65 -19.88 17.93
C LEU A 118 -11.12 -19.54 16.51
N TYR A 119 -12.03 -20.33 15.93
CA TYR A 119 -12.51 -20.15 14.55
C TYR A 119 -13.11 -18.76 14.29
N TYR A 120 -13.76 -18.17 15.30
CA TYR A 120 -14.34 -16.83 15.20
C TYR A 120 -13.31 -15.74 14.88
N LEU A 121 -12.10 -15.82 15.43
CA LEU A 121 -11.08 -14.79 15.18
C LEU A 121 -10.68 -14.75 13.70
N HIS A 122 -10.61 -15.90 13.03
CA HIS A 122 -10.29 -15.94 11.60
C HIS A 122 -11.33 -15.17 10.77
N PHE A 123 -12.62 -15.31 11.09
CA PHE A 123 -13.68 -14.56 10.43
C PHE A 123 -13.60 -13.05 10.69
N VAL A 124 -13.26 -12.65 11.93
CA VAL A 124 -13.08 -11.23 12.27
C VAL A 124 -11.93 -10.62 11.46
N TYR A 125 -10.78 -11.27 11.39
CA TYR A 125 -9.65 -10.77 10.59
C TYR A 125 -9.93 -10.82 9.09
N GLY A 126 -10.62 -11.84 8.61
CA GLY A 126 -11.11 -11.90 7.22
C GLY A 126 -12.04 -10.72 6.89
N GLY A 127 -12.93 -10.37 7.81
CA GLY A 127 -13.80 -9.20 7.70
C GLY A 127 -13.02 -7.88 7.64
N ILE A 128 -11.99 -7.72 8.49
CA ILE A 128 -11.10 -6.55 8.44
C ILE A 128 -10.44 -6.42 7.06
N VAL A 129 -9.90 -7.52 6.53
CA VAL A 129 -9.28 -7.54 5.19
C VAL A 129 -10.29 -7.17 4.10
N ALA A 130 -11.52 -7.67 4.17
CA ALA A 130 -12.57 -7.37 3.20
C ALA A 130 -12.98 -5.88 3.21
N LEU A 131 -12.98 -5.25 4.38
CA LEU A 131 -13.42 -3.86 4.54
C LEU A 131 -12.31 -2.83 4.33
N VAL A 132 -11.03 -3.20 4.44
CA VAL A 132 -9.92 -2.24 4.38
C VAL A 132 -9.88 -1.49 3.04
N ILE A 133 -10.22 -2.14 1.93
CA ILE A 133 -10.21 -1.54 0.59
C ILE A 133 -11.37 -0.53 0.44
N PRO A 134 -12.65 -0.90 0.70
CA PRO A 134 -13.76 0.06 0.72
C PRO A 134 -13.52 1.26 1.63
N VAL A 135 -12.95 1.04 2.82
CA VAL A 135 -12.63 2.14 3.74
C VAL A 135 -11.54 3.02 3.14
N ALA A 136 -10.46 2.44 2.62
CA ALA A 136 -9.39 3.22 1.99
C ALA A 136 -9.87 4.06 0.80
N THR A 137 -10.81 3.55 -0.01
CA THR A 137 -11.36 4.31 -1.14
C THR A 137 -12.19 5.52 -0.69
N THR A 138 -12.86 5.47 0.47
CA THR A 138 -13.58 6.64 1.00
C THR A 138 -12.66 7.78 1.45
N TYR A 139 -11.42 7.48 1.85
CA TYR A 139 -10.43 8.49 2.23
C TYR A 139 -9.54 8.95 1.05
N ALA A 140 -9.47 8.14 -0.02
CA ALA A 140 -8.78 8.51 -1.24
C ALA A 140 -9.49 9.66 -1.98
N SER A 141 -8.72 10.48 -2.68
CA SER A 141 -9.22 11.63 -3.45
C SER A 141 -9.62 11.29 -4.88
N GLY A 142 -9.51 10.01 -5.28
CA GLY A 142 -9.67 9.60 -6.67
C GLY A 142 -8.57 10.19 -7.59
N GLY A 143 -7.38 10.46 -7.06
CA GLY A 143 -6.25 10.99 -7.81
C GLY A 143 -6.07 12.51 -7.77
N LYS A 144 -7.00 13.27 -7.18
CA LYS A 144 -6.91 14.75 -7.08
C LYS A 144 -5.74 15.21 -6.18
N LYS A 145 -5.39 14.41 -5.17
CA LYS A 145 -4.29 14.64 -4.21
C LYS A 145 -3.43 13.39 -4.14
N PRO A 146 -2.56 13.15 -5.15
CA PRO A 146 -1.91 11.86 -5.35
C PRO A 146 -0.97 11.44 -4.21
N ARG A 147 -0.38 12.41 -3.50
CA ARG A 147 0.42 12.17 -2.29
C ARG A 147 -0.41 11.68 -1.11
N ARG A 148 -1.62 12.21 -0.93
CA ARG A 148 -2.55 11.75 0.10
C ARG A 148 -3.02 10.34 -0.21
N ASP A 149 -3.38 10.09 -1.46
CA ASP A 149 -3.85 8.77 -1.90
C ASP A 149 -2.76 7.71 -1.73
N LEU A 150 -1.51 8.04 -2.07
CA LEU A 150 -0.36 7.18 -1.80
C LEU A 150 -0.30 6.79 -0.31
N LEU A 151 -0.35 7.76 0.59
CA LEU A 151 -0.31 7.52 2.03
C LEU A 151 -1.48 6.63 2.51
N VAL A 152 -2.71 6.95 2.08
CA VAL A 152 -3.92 6.21 2.46
C VAL A 152 -3.82 4.75 2.04
N TYR A 153 -3.47 4.49 0.78
CA TYR A 153 -3.35 3.12 0.27
C TYR A 153 -2.15 2.37 0.85
N SER A 154 -1.03 3.05 1.17
CA SER A 154 0.10 2.43 1.87
C SER A 154 -0.29 1.97 3.28
N ILE A 155 -0.99 2.81 4.04
CA ILE A 155 -1.48 2.44 5.38
C ILE A 155 -2.49 1.30 5.27
N ALA A 156 -3.42 1.37 4.30
CA ALA A 156 -4.38 0.29 4.06
C ALA A 156 -3.69 -1.04 3.73
N ALA A 157 -2.63 -1.03 2.91
CA ALA A 157 -1.85 -2.23 2.60
C ALA A 157 -1.13 -2.81 3.84
N LEU A 158 -0.64 -1.96 4.75
CA LEU A 158 -0.04 -2.43 6.01
C LEU A 158 -1.08 -3.03 6.96
N ILE A 159 -2.27 -2.40 7.08
CA ILE A 159 -3.37 -2.94 7.87
C ILE A 159 -3.83 -4.28 7.30
N LEU A 160 -3.97 -4.37 5.97
CA LEU A 160 -4.28 -5.60 5.25
C LEU A 160 -3.27 -6.69 5.58
N THR A 161 -1.97 -6.36 5.54
CA THR A 161 -0.88 -7.30 5.84
C THR A 161 -0.96 -7.78 7.29
N ALA A 162 -1.12 -6.88 8.25
CA ALA A 162 -1.22 -7.23 9.67
C ALA A 162 -2.44 -8.13 9.95
N ALA A 163 -3.60 -7.79 9.36
CA ALA A 163 -4.80 -8.61 9.48
C ALA A 163 -4.63 -9.98 8.80
N ALA A 164 -3.96 -10.06 7.65
CA ALA A 164 -3.66 -11.31 6.96
C ALA A 164 -2.72 -12.21 7.75
N VAL A 165 -1.63 -11.66 8.31
CA VAL A 165 -0.73 -12.39 9.23
C VAL A 165 -1.51 -12.94 10.40
N ARG A 166 -2.38 -12.12 11.00
CA ARG A 166 -3.18 -12.58 12.12
C ARG A 166 -4.15 -13.70 11.68
N ALA A 167 -4.89 -13.50 10.60
CA ALA A 167 -5.82 -14.49 10.06
C ALA A 167 -5.11 -15.84 9.83
N TRP A 168 -3.90 -15.80 9.27
CA TRP A 168 -3.02 -16.96 9.07
C TRP A 168 -2.64 -17.65 10.39
N MET A 169 -2.26 -16.91 11.44
CA MET A 169 -1.97 -17.48 12.77
C MET A 169 -3.19 -18.13 13.45
N THR A 170 -4.42 -17.82 13.00
CA THR A 170 -5.67 -18.50 13.43
C THR A 170 -6.13 -19.59 12.46
N GLY A 171 -5.49 -19.70 11.29
CA GLY A 171 -5.88 -20.67 10.28
C GLY A 171 -5.51 -22.10 10.68
N PRO A 172 -6.03 -23.11 9.95
CA PRO A 172 -5.60 -24.49 10.14
C PRO A 172 -4.08 -24.59 9.99
N SER A 173 -3.41 -25.21 10.97
CA SER A 173 -1.97 -25.46 10.89
C SER A 173 -1.70 -26.46 9.76
N VAL A 174 -1.21 -25.97 8.62
CA VAL A 174 -0.70 -26.84 7.54
C VAL A 174 0.48 -27.70 8.03
N PHE A 175 1.17 -27.24 9.08
CA PHE A 175 2.31 -27.93 9.68
C PHE A 175 1.97 -29.26 10.37
N THR A 176 0.69 -29.57 10.61
CA THR A 176 0.26 -30.87 11.14
C THR A 176 0.05 -31.96 10.07
N LEU A 177 0.37 -31.69 8.80
CA LEU A 177 0.25 -32.65 7.68
C LEU A 177 1.59 -33.10 7.08
N LEU A 178 2.73 -32.74 7.66
CA LEU A 178 3.99 -33.42 7.37
C LEU A 178 4.12 -34.62 8.35
N PRO A 179 4.26 -35.87 7.85
CA PRO A 179 4.55 -37.02 8.69
C PRO A 179 5.91 -36.91 9.38
#